data_AF-A0A2N1Q9D3-F1
#
_entry.id   AF-A0A2N1Q9D3-F1
#
_cell.length_a   1.000
_cell.length_b   1.000
_cell.length_c   1.000
_cell.angle_alpha   90.00
_cell.angle_beta   90.00
_cell.angle_gamma   90.00
#
_symmetry.space_group_name_H-M   'P 1'
#
loop_
_entity.id
_entity.type
_entity.pdbx_description
1 polymer ?
#
loop_
_entity_poly.entity_id
_entity_poly.type
_entity_poly.pdbx_seq_one_letter_code
_entity_poly.pdbx_strand_id
1 'polypeptide(L)' 'MLDKTGIALPEQVLSRFPKKEFLAKAKAIIECYQDIPCNPCQTSCPFGAIHIGDDINVQPKLIVEKCT' A
#
# COMPACT_ATOMS: atom_id res chain seq x y z
N MET A 1 -18.40 1.85 -3.83
CA MET A 1 -18.07 1.75 -5.27
C MET A 1 -17.13 0.59 -5.50
N LEU A 2 -15.97 0.52 -4.83
CA LEU A 2 -15.07 -0.64 -4.89
C LEU A 2 -15.78 -1.98 -4.62
N ASP A 3 -16.63 -2.03 -3.60
CA ASP A 3 -17.43 -3.18 -3.18
C ASP A 3 -18.47 -3.67 -4.21
N LYS A 4 -18.87 -2.81 -5.15
CA LYS A 4 -19.90 -3.12 -6.16
C LYS A 4 -19.32 -3.29 -7.56
N THR A 5 -18.35 -2.46 -7.92
CA THR A 5 -17.80 -2.39 -9.28
C THR A 5 -16.38 -2.93 -9.38
N GLY A 6 -15.70 -3.16 -8.25
CA GLY A 6 -14.27 -3.49 -8.22
C GLY A 6 -13.35 -2.32 -8.60
N ILE A 7 -13.89 -1.11 -8.77
CA ILE A 7 -13.12 0.07 -9.19
C ILE A 7 -12.84 0.97 -7.98
N ALA A 8 -11.56 1.25 -7.73
CA ALA A 8 -11.15 2.20 -6.71
C ALA A 8 -11.53 3.64 -7.10
N LEU A 9 -12.00 4.41 -6.13
CA LEU A 9 -12.28 5.83 -6.32
C LEU A 9 -10.97 6.62 -6.48
N PRO A 10 -10.99 7.77 -7.18
CA PRO A 10 -9.82 8.63 -7.30
C PRO A 10 -9.20 8.99 -5.94
N GLU A 11 -10.01 9.28 -4.92
CA GLU A 11 -9.52 9.53 -3.56
C GLU A 11 -8.77 8.35 -2.94
N GLN A 12 -9.20 7.11 -3.21
CA GLN A 12 -8.54 5.91 -2.71
C GLN A 12 -7.17 5.77 -3.36
N VAL A 13 -7.09 5.92 -4.68
CA VAL A 13 -5.82 5.88 -5.43
C VAL A 13 -4.87 6.99 -4.94
N LEU A 14 -5.37 8.22 -4.82
CA LEU A 14 -4.58 9.37 -4.36
C LEU A 14 -4.10 9.21 -2.92
N SER A 15 -4.87 8.57 -2.05
CA SER A 15 -4.48 8.31 -0.66
C SER A 15 -3.25 7.40 -0.53
N ARG A 16 -2.92 6.64 -1.58
CA ARG A 16 -1.81 5.69 -1.62
C ARG A 16 -0.62 6.19 -2.42
N PHE A 17 -0.75 7.33 -3.09
CA PHE A 17 0.27 7.85 -3.97
C PHE A 17 1.38 8.57 -3.18
N PRO A 18 2.66 8.22 -3.39
CA PRO A 18 3.77 8.94 -2.78
C PRO A 18 3.81 10.41 -3.22
N LYS A 19 4.38 11.28 -2.38
CA LYS A 19 4.70 12.65 -2.79
C LYS A 19 5.63 12.63 -4.01
N LYS A 20 5.47 13.63 -4.88
CA LYS A 20 6.21 13.77 -6.14
C LYS A 20 7.74 13.68 -5.97
N GLU A 21 8.27 14.20 -4.87
CA GLU A 21 9.71 14.15 -4.53
C GLU A 21 10.27 12.72 -4.46
N PHE A 22 9.45 11.73 -4.10
CA PHE A 22 9.87 10.33 -4.02
C PHE A 22 9.73 9.56 -5.34
N LEU A 23 9.07 10.15 -6.34
CA LEU A 23 8.76 9.51 -7.63
C LEU A 23 9.89 9.65 -8.67
N ALA A 24 11.04 10.19 -8.27
CA ALA A 24 12.26 10.13 -9.09
C ALA A 24 12.77 8.68 -9.28
N LYS A 25 12.31 7.75 -8.44
CA LYS A 25 12.56 6.30 -8.54
C LYS A 25 11.23 5.56 -8.45
N ALA A 26 11.21 4.32 -8.96
CA ALA A 26 10.04 3.45 -8.83
C ALA A 26 9.69 3.22 -7.35
N LYS A 27 8.40 3.27 -7.04
CA LYS A 27 7.85 3.01 -5.70
C LYS A 27 6.70 2.03 -5.84
N ALA A 28 6.54 1.16 -4.84
CA ALA A 28 5.35 0.32 -4.76
C ALA A 28 4.11 1.20 -4.58
N ILE A 29 2.98 0.80 -5.18
CA ILE A 29 1.66 1.38 -4.91
C ILE A 29 0.82 0.27 -4.30
N ILE A 30 0.25 0.54 -3.12
CA ILE A 30 -0.50 -0.45 -2.35
C ILE A 30 -1.99 -0.25 -2.63
N GLU A 31 -2.59 -1.14 -3.41
CA GLU A 31 -4.02 -1.09 -3.78
C GLU A 31 -4.91 -1.92 -2.84
N CYS A 32 -4.47 -2.11 -1.59
CA CYS A 32 -5.28 -2.72 -0.54
C CYS A 32 -6.10 -1.62 0.16
N TYR A 33 -7.41 -1.60 -0.10
CA TYR A 33 -8.35 -0.61 0.46
C TYR A 33 -9.31 -1.20 1.50
N GLN A 34 -9.12 -2.45 1.88
CA GLN A 34 -9.98 -3.18 2.81
C GLN A 34 -9.13 -3.88 3.86
N ASP A 35 -9.70 -4.00 5.06
CA ASP A 35 -9.08 -4.72 6.16
C ASP A 35 -9.34 -6.22 5.97
N ILE A 36 -8.26 -6.97 5.66
CA ILE A 36 -8.28 -8.42 5.39
C ILE A 36 -7.08 -9.08 6.06
N PRO A 37 -7.18 -10.33 6.55
CA PRO A 37 -6.11 -10.99 7.29
C PRO A 37 -5.00 -11.52 6.36
N CYS A 38 -4.17 -10.61 5.83
CA CYS A 38 -3.21 -10.90 4.76
C CYS A 38 -1.91 -10.13 4.95
N ASN A 39 -0.74 -10.79 4.90
CA ASN A 39 0.58 -10.14 5.01
C ASN A 39 1.66 -10.44 3.94
N PRO A 40 1.35 -10.98 2.74
CA PRO A 40 2.36 -11.37 1.76
C PRO A 40 3.19 -10.18 1.27
N CYS A 41 2.61 -8.98 1.19
CA CYS A 41 3.34 -7.78 0.77
C CYS A 41 4.42 -7.39 1.79
N GLN A 42 4.15 -7.54 3.09
CA GLN A 42 5.15 -7.28 4.14
C GLN A 42 6.27 -8.32 4.10
N THR A 43 5.93 -9.61 4.01
CA THR A 43 6.92 -10.70 4.05
C THR A 43 7.75 -10.80 2.78
N SER A 44 7.21 -10.38 1.64
CA SER A 44 7.89 -10.44 0.34
C SER A 44 8.74 -9.20 0.06
N CYS A 45 8.53 -8.08 0.76
CA CYS A 45 9.27 -6.85 0.49
C CYS A 45 10.74 -7.01 0.90
N PRO A 46 11.69 -6.99 -0.05
CA PRO A 46 13.11 -7.21 0.27
C PRO A 46 13.73 -6.05 1.07
N PHE A 47 13.08 -4.88 1.05
CA PHE A 47 13.56 -3.67 1.74
C PHE A 47 12.89 -3.44 3.10
N GLY A 48 11.92 -4.28 3.49
CA GLY A 48 11.11 -4.03 4.69
C GLY A 48 10.38 -2.68 4.64
N ALA A 49 9.96 -2.26 3.45
CA ALA A 49 9.29 -0.98 3.21
C ALA A 49 7.76 -1.06 3.35
N ILE A 50 7.18 -2.25 3.51
CA ILE A 50 5.73 -2.44 3.67
C ILE A 50 5.45 -2.97 5.07
N HIS A 51 4.54 -2.33 5.80
CA HIS A 51 4.22 -2.65 7.19
C HIS A 51 2.71 -2.80 7.41
N ILE A 52 2.30 -3.86 8.09
CA ILE A 52 0.90 -4.22 8.40
C ILE A 52 0.63 -4.17 9.91
N GLY A 53 1.68 -4.21 10.75
CA GLY A 53 1.55 -4.20 12.21
C GLY A 53 1.26 -5.58 12.80
N ASP A 54 0.91 -5.62 14.09
CA ASP A 54 0.61 -6.86 14.83
C ASP A 54 -0.79 -7.39 14.51
N ASP A 55 -1.75 -6.51 14.21
CA ASP A 55 -3.06 -6.90 13.69
C ASP A 55 -2.98 -7.11 12.17
N ILE A 56 -2.96 -8.38 11.76
CA ILE A 56 -2.86 -8.78 10.36
C ILE A 56 -4.07 -8.33 9.51
N ASN A 57 -5.17 -7.90 10.12
CA ASN A 57 -6.33 -7.39 9.39
C ASN A 57 -6.11 -5.96 8.87
N VAL A 58 -5.12 -5.22 9.38
CA VAL A 58 -4.91 -3.81 9.03
C VAL A 58 -4.35 -3.66 7.61
N GLN A 59 -4.81 -2.65 6.88
CA GLN A 59 -4.28 -2.34 5.56
C GLN A 59 -2.77 -2.03 5.57
N PRO A 60 -1.98 -2.59 4.63
CA PRO A 60 -0.56 -2.32 4.53
C PRO A 60 -0.24 -0.83 4.28
N LYS A 61 0.84 -0.36 4.91
CA LYS A 61 1.39 0.99 4.76
C LYS A 61 2.79 0.93 4.14
N LEU A 62 3.04 1.83 3.19
CA LEU A 62 4.35 1.98 2.57
C LEU A 62 5.19 2.99 3.34
N ILE A 63 6.38 2.58 3.76
CA ILE A 63 7.45 3.44 4.24
C ILE A 63 8.24 3.87 3.00
N VAL A 64 7.82 4.97 2.39
CA VAL A 64 8.24 5.42 1.04
C VAL A 64 9.77 5.57 0.94
N GLU A 65 10.40 5.97 2.03
CA GLU A 65 11.84 6.21 2.16
C GLU A 65 12.66 4.91 2.05
N LYS A 66 12.10 3.78 2.48
CA LYS A 66 12.76 2.46 2.46
C LYS A 66 12.57 1.70 1.14
N CYS A 67 11.62 2.10 0.30
CA CYS A 67 11.34 1.42 -0.97
C CYS A 67 12.37 1.85 -2.04
N THR A 68 13.39 1.04 -2.34
CA THR A 68 14.49 1.41 -3.27
C THR A 68 14.75 0.39 -4.36
#